data_AF-A0A967M133-F1
#
_entry.id   AF-A0A967M133-F1
#
_cell.length_a   1.000
_cell.length_b   1.000
_cell.length_c   1.000
_cell.angle_alpha   90.00
_cell.angle_beta   90.00
_cell.angle_gamma   90.00
#
_symmetry.space_group_name_H-M   'P 1'
#
loop_
_entity.id
_entity.type
_entity.pdbx_description
1 polymer ?
#
loop_
_entity_poly.entity_id
_entity_poly.type
_entity_poly.pdbx_seq_one_letter_code
_entity_poly.pdbx_strand_id
1 'polypeptide(L)'
;DSPSCGMERVRVYGGPAPEKKGTGIYTRTIMQAVPTLPVEEEGRLTDPGLRENFIDRVFTRFRWQQMRRAGLTPNALVDFHSRHKFFILAHDEPLYRHLGRLVASAGEDDLEELANRYFQSLMEGLRHRAT
;
A
#
# COMPACT_ATOMS: atom_id res chain seq x y z
N ASP A 1 17.51 13.79 11.29
CA ASP A 1 16.19 13.80 10.63
C ASP A 1 16.05 15.02 9.73
N SER A 2 16.03 14.79 8.41
CA SER A 2 15.80 15.86 7.43
C SER A 2 14.32 16.26 7.43
N PRO A 3 13.99 17.57 7.50
CA PRO A 3 12.61 18.04 7.54
C PRO A 3 11.81 17.78 6.25
N SER A 4 12.48 17.38 5.17
CA SER A 4 11.84 17.05 3.90
C SER A 4 11.23 15.64 3.87
N CYS A 5 11.75 14.69 4.65
CA CYS A 5 11.51 13.25 4.42
C CYS A 5 10.69 12.53 5.51
N GLY A 6 10.47 13.11 6.68
CA GLY A 6 9.71 12.45 7.76
C GLY A 6 8.23 12.25 7.40
N MET A 7 7.59 11.15 7.78
CA MET A 7 6.16 10.89 7.51
C MET A 7 5.23 11.35 8.63
N GLU A 8 5.76 11.45 9.83
CA GLU A 8 5.12 11.80 11.08
C GLU A 8 6.32 12.19 11.95
N ARG A 9 6.30 13.39 12.53
CA ARG A 9 7.34 13.95 13.45
C ARG A 9 8.53 14.68 12.81
N VAL A 10 8.29 15.47 11.77
CA VAL A 10 9.22 16.54 11.40
C VAL A 10 9.28 17.61 12.51
N ARG A 11 10.49 18.00 12.92
CA ARG A 11 10.73 19.15 13.81
C ARG A 11 10.37 20.45 13.07
N VAL A 12 9.35 21.15 13.56
CA VAL A 12 9.04 22.50 13.08
C VAL A 12 9.93 23.48 13.85
N TYR A 13 10.76 24.24 13.14
CA TYR A 13 11.61 25.25 13.75
C TYR A 13 10.90 26.61 13.75
N GLY A 14 10.46 27.03 14.95
CA GLY A 14 9.88 28.35 15.22
C GLY A 14 9.52 28.48 16.71
N GLY A 15 10.42 29.04 17.53
CA GLY A 15 10.21 29.25 18.97
C GLY A 15 10.75 28.14 19.89
N PRO A 16 10.81 28.36 21.23
CA PRO A 16 11.71 27.65 22.14
C PRO A 16 11.14 26.29 22.60
N ALA A 17 10.97 25.37 21.66
CA ALA A 17 11.03 23.91 21.80
C ALA A 17 10.45 23.30 20.50
N PRO A 18 11.22 22.55 19.70
CA PRO A 18 10.68 21.94 18.49
C PRO A 18 9.74 20.79 18.84
N GLU A 19 8.44 21.02 18.65
CA GLU A 19 7.41 19.98 18.75
C GLU A 19 7.53 18.98 17.58
N LYS A 20 7.46 17.69 17.92
CA LYS A 20 7.68 16.55 17.01
C LYS A 20 6.34 16.09 16.40
N LYS A 21 5.74 16.85 15.48
CA LYS A 21 4.52 16.43 14.77
C LYS A 21 4.50 16.99 13.35
N GLY A 22 4.53 16.10 12.35
CA GLY A 22 4.33 16.46 10.94
C GLY A 22 4.94 15.50 9.92
N THR A 23 4.23 15.23 8.82
CA THR A 23 4.76 14.69 7.58
C THR A 23 5.49 15.81 6.84
N GLY A 24 6.76 15.63 6.49
CA GLY A 24 7.54 16.50 5.63
C GLY A 24 6.81 16.75 4.31
N ILE A 25 6.92 17.99 3.82
CA ILE A 25 6.14 18.50 2.69
C ILE A 25 6.33 17.61 1.45
N TYR A 26 7.55 17.14 1.19
CA TYR A 26 7.87 16.29 0.03
C TYR A 26 7.20 14.92 0.11
N THR A 27 7.24 14.29 1.30
CA THR A 27 6.57 13.01 1.52
C THR A 27 5.06 13.13 1.35
N ARG A 28 4.45 14.22 1.85
CA ARG A 28 3.02 14.48 1.66
C ARG A 28 2.64 14.58 0.18
N THR A 29 3.41 15.32 -0.61
CA THR A 29 3.16 15.44 -2.05
C THR A 29 3.29 14.10 -2.78
N ILE A 30 4.30 13.28 -2.44
CA ILE A 30 4.45 11.95 -3.04
C ILE A 30 3.29 11.03 -2.67
N MET A 31 2.85 11.02 -1.41
CA MET A 31 1.72 10.20 -0.98
C MET A 31 0.41 10.60 -1.66
N GLN A 32 0.23 11.90 -1.93
CA GLN A 32 -0.93 12.39 -2.69
C GLN A 32 -0.86 11.98 -4.16
N ALA A 33 0.33 12.05 -4.77
CA ALA A 33 0.52 11.69 -6.17
C ALA A 33 0.47 10.17 -6.42
N VAL A 34 0.92 9.37 -5.46
CA VAL A 34 0.97 7.90 -5.55
C VAL A 34 0.42 7.27 -4.26
N PRO A 35 -0.90 7.24 -4.08
CA PRO A 35 -1.53 6.69 -2.86
C PRO A 35 -1.20 5.22 -2.60
N THR A 36 -0.84 4.47 -3.65
CA THR A 36 -0.46 3.05 -3.57
C THR A 36 1.01 2.83 -3.22
N LEU A 37 1.79 3.89 -2.97
CA LEU A 37 3.19 3.76 -2.56
C LEU A 37 3.28 3.36 -1.08
N PRO A 38 3.96 2.26 -0.74
CA PRO A 38 4.28 1.93 0.65
C PRO A 38 5.25 2.98 1.19
N VAL A 39 4.88 3.61 2.30
CA VAL A 39 5.75 4.54 3.02
C VAL A 39 5.65 4.23 4.53
N GLU A 40 6.78 4.31 5.23
CA GLU A 40 6.93 4.08 6.67
C GLU A 40 8.12 4.89 7.20
N GLU A 41 8.19 5.13 8.51
CA GLU A 41 9.32 5.84 9.13
C GLU A 41 10.39 4.92 9.66
N GLU A 42 11.65 5.36 9.53
CA GLU A 42 12.80 4.68 10.12
C GLU A 42 12.60 4.35 11.61
N GLY A 43 12.11 5.30 12.41
CA GLY A 43 11.87 5.06 13.84
C GLY A 43 10.75 4.03 14.11
N ARG A 44 9.77 3.93 13.22
CA ARG A 44 8.64 2.98 13.31
C ARG A 44 9.03 1.58 12.84
N LEU A 45 10.01 1.45 11.95
CA LEU A 45 10.57 0.17 11.50
C LEU A 45 11.30 -0.61 12.60
N THR A 46 11.51 -0.01 13.77
CA THR A 46 12.01 -0.73 14.95
C THR A 46 10.96 -1.68 15.54
N ASP A 47 9.67 -1.39 15.34
CA ASP A 47 8.58 -2.28 15.70
C ASP A 47 8.49 -3.42 14.66
N PRO A 48 8.63 -4.69 15.08
CA PRO A 48 8.64 -5.83 14.17
C PRO A 48 7.39 -5.93 13.29
N GLY A 49 6.20 -5.64 13.85
CA GLY A 49 4.93 -5.75 13.13
C GLY A 49 4.73 -4.63 12.09
N LEU A 50 5.17 -3.41 12.37
CA LEU A 50 5.17 -2.32 11.37
C LEU A 50 6.17 -2.60 10.25
N ARG A 51 7.35 -3.12 10.61
CA ARG A 51 8.37 -3.49 9.63
C ARG A 51 7.90 -4.61 8.71
N GLU A 52 7.30 -5.66 9.27
CA GLU A 52 6.74 -6.78 8.49
C GLU A 52 5.64 -6.29 7.54
N ASN A 53 4.66 -5.54 8.05
CA ASN A 53 3.60 -4.98 7.21
C ASN A 53 4.14 -4.05 6.10
N PHE A 54 5.15 -3.23 6.39
CA PHE A 54 5.79 -2.39 5.38
C PHE A 54 6.46 -3.24 4.29
N ILE A 55 7.22 -4.27 4.69
CA ILE A 55 7.87 -5.20 3.75
C ILE A 55 6.84 -5.91 2.87
N ASP A 56 5.72 -6.36 3.46
CA ASP A 56 4.64 -7.02 2.72
C ASP A 56 4.03 -6.09 1.67
N ARG A 57 3.77 -4.84 2.02
CA ARG A 57 3.26 -3.82 1.08
C ARG A 57 4.27 -3.54 -0.04
N VAL A 58 5.56 -3.48 0.26
CA VAL A 58 6.65 -3.33 -0.74
C VAL A 58 6.65 -4.48 -1.72
N PHE A 59 6.64 -5.73 -1.25
CA PHE A 59 6.66 -6.90 -2.11
C PHE A 59 5.35 -7.11 -2.88
N THR A 60 4.21 -6.79 -2.29
CA THR A 60 2.91 -6.80 -2.97
C THR A 60 2.92 -5.84 -4.16
N ARG A 61 3.37 -4.60 -3.95
CA ARG A 61 3.51 -3.61 -5.03
C ARG A 61 4.53 -4.04 -6.08
N PHE A 62 5.67 -4.59 -5.67
CA PHE A 62 6.67 -5.10 -6.61
C PHE A 62 6.07 -6.18 -7.52
N ARG A 63 5.40 -7.19 -6.94
CA ARG A 63 4.75 -8.27 -7.71
C ARG A 63 3.67 -7.73 -8.64
N TRP A 64 2.90 -6.73 -8.20
CA TRP A 64 1.92 -6.05 -9.04
C TRP A 64 2.57 -5.39 -10.27
N GLN A 65 3.65 -4.63 -10.05
CA GLN A 65 4.39 -3.98 -11.15
C GLN A 65 4.98 -5.00 -12.13
N GLN A 66 5.48 -6.14 -11.63
CA GLN A 66 5.99 -7.21 -12.48
C GLN A 66 4.89 -7.85 -13.33
N MET A 67 3.71 -8.12 -12.75
CA MET A 67 2.55 -8.61 -13.50
C MET A 67 2.14 -7.62 -14.59
N ARG A 68 2.04 -6.33 -14.26
CA ARG A 68 1.69 -5.28 -15.24
C ARG A 68 2.71 -5.19 -16.38
N ARG A 69 4.00 -5.29 -16.09
CA ARG A 69 5.07 -5.29 -17.10
C ARG A 69 5.04 -6.53 -18.00
N ALA A 70 4.64 -7.68 -17.46
CA ALA A 70 4.50 -8.92 -18.23
C ALA A 70 3.26 -8.92 -19.14
N GLY A 71 2.29 -8.04 -18.88
CA GLY A 71 1.06 -7.88 -19.65
C GLY A 71 -0.17 -8.16 -18.78
N LEU A 72 -1.02 -7.15 -18.64
CA LEU A 72 -2.28 -7.27 -17.91
C LEU A 72 -3.27 -8.11 -18.74
N THR A 73 -3.73 -9.21 -18.16
CA THR A 73 -4.82 -10.06 -18.69
C THR A 73 -5.76 -10.45 -17.55
N PRO A 74 -7.02 -10.85 -17.82
CA PRO A 74 -7.92 -11.32 -16.78
C PRO A 74 -7.31 -12.49 -15.99
N ASN A 75 -6.67 -13.44 -16.68
CA ASN A 75 -5.99 -14.56 -16.05
C ASN A 75 -4.81 -14.13 -15.18
N ALA A 76 -4.02 -13.14 -15.61
CA ALA A 76 -2.92 -12.61 -14.79
C ALA A 76 -3.42 -11.94 -13.50
N LEU A 77 -4.57 -11.25 -13.55
CA LEU A 77 -5.20 -10.68 -12.36
C LEU A 77 -5.74 -11.77 -11.42
N VAL A 78 -6.36 -12.81 -11.96
CA VAL A 78 -6.84 -13.98 -11.19
C VAL A 78 -5.68 -14.74 -10.54
N ASP A 79 -4.58 -14.99 -11.26
CA ASP A 79 -3.37 -15.64 -10.72
C ASP A 79 -2.74 -14.76 -9.62
N PHE A 80 -2.61 -13.46 -9.87
CA PHE A 80 -2.13 -12.52 -8.86
C PHE A 80 -2.97 -12.61 -7.59
N HIS A 81 -4.30 -12.51 -7.68
CA HIS A 81 -5.17 -12.62 -6.53
C HIS A 81 -5.05 -13.99 -5.83
N SER A 82 -5.06 -15.07 -6.60
CA SER A 82 -4.99 -16.44 -6.06
C SER A 82 -3.74 -16.69 -5.21
N ARG A 83 -2.60 -16.09 -5.58
CA ARG A 83 -1.34 -16.17 -4.82
C ARG A 83 -1.34 -15.33 -3.55
N HIS A 84 -2.12 -14.26 -3.49
CA HIS A 84 -2.16 -13.32 -2.37
C HIS A 84 -3.39 -13.52 -1.46
N LYS A 85 -4.38 -14.31 -1.87
CA LYS A 85 -5.69 -14.38 -1.21
C LYS A 85 -5.66 -14.78 0.26
N PHE A 86 -4.76 -15.68 0.65
CA PHE A 86 -4.62 -16.10 2.05
C PHE A 86 -3.87 -15.07 2.88
N PHE A 87 -2.91 -14.37 2.27
CA PHE A 87 -2.26 -13.23 2.91
C PHE A 87 -3.27 -12.10 3.16
N ILE A 88 -4.11 -11.80 2.17
CA ILE A 88 -5.21 -10.83 2.32
C ILE A 88 -6.19 -11.29 3.40
N LEU A 89 -6.59 -12.56 3.40
CA LEU A 89 -7.52 -13.12 4.39
C LEU A 89 -6.97 -13.04 5.82
N ALA A 90 -5.68 -13.34 6.02
CA ALA A 90 -5.02 -13.22 7.31
C ALA A 90 -4.92 -11.77 7.80
N HIS A 91 -5.08 -10.82 6.89
CA HIS A 91 -4.96 -9.39 7.18
C HIS A 91 -6.33 -8.74 7.43
N ASP A 92 -7.30 -9.01 6.55
CA ASP A 92 -8.67 -8.47 6.60
C ASP A 92 -9.64 -9.36 5.77
N GLU A 93 -10.55 -10.05 6.46
CA GLU A 93 -11.56 -10.91 5.82
C GLU A 93 -12.57 -10.11 4.95
N PRO A 94 -13.14 -8.97 5.41
CA PRO A 94 -13.90 -8.06 4.54
C PRO A 94 -13.18 -7.68 3.23
N LEU A 95 -11.90 -7.32 3.30
CA LEU A 95 -11.06 -6.96 2.15
C LEU A 95 -10.90 -8.17 1.22
N TYR A 96 -10.62 -9.35 1.76
CA TYR A 96 -10.56 -10.59 0.98
C TYR A 96 -11.85 -10.82 0.18
N ARG A 97 -13.01 -10.71 0.82
CA ARG A 97 -14.31 -10.88 0.14
C ARG A 97 -14.54 -9.79 -0.93
N HIS A 98 -14.18 -8.54 -0.64
CA HIS A 98 -14.32 -7.43 -1.57
C HIS A 98 -13.46 -7.64 -2.82
N LEU A 99 -12.16 -7.92 -2.63
CA LEU A 99 -11.20 -8.14 -3.72
C LEU A 99 -11.55 -9.39 -4.54
N GLY A 100 -12.03 -10.46 -3.90
CA GLY A 100 -12.50 -11.65 -4.60
C GLY A 100 -13.67 -11.36 -5.55
N ARG A 101 -14.61 -10.48 -5.17
CA ARG A 101 -15.71 -10.06 -6.05
C ARG A 101 -15.22 -9.23 -7.24
N LEU A 102 -14.26 -8.32 -7.04
CA LEU A 102 -13.66 -7.57 -8.15
C LEU A 102 -12.97 -8.50 -9.15
N VAL A 103 -12.21 -9.49 -8.67
CA VAL A 103 -11.52 -10.43 -9.56
C VAL A 103 -12.50 -11.34 -10.29
N ALA A 104 -13.64 -11.67 -9.69
CA ALA A 104 -14.67 -12.47 -10.34
C ALA A 104 -15.33 -11.79 -11.55
N SER A 105 -15.32 -10.44 -11.62
CA SER A 105 -15.80 -9.70 -12.81
C SER A 105 -14.73 -9.50 -13.88
N ALA A 106 -13.53 -10.09 -13.70
CA ALA A 106 -12.45 -10.00 -14.68
C ALA A 106 -12.85 -10.70 -15.98
N GLY A 107 -13.17 -9.90 -17.01
CA GLY A 107 -13.64 -10.37 -18.32
C GLY A 107 -14.94 -9.72 -18.79
N GLU A 108 -15.66 -9.05 -17.90
CA GLU A 108 -16.90 -8.31 -18.22
C GLU A 108 -16.66 -6.79 -18.26
N ASP A 109 -15.82 -6.28 -17.35
CA ASP A 109 -15.48 -4.85 -17.21
C ASP A 109 -14.24 -4.44 -18.03
N ASP A 110 -14.01 -3.13 -18.15
CA ASP A 110 -12.71 -2.60 -18.58
C ASP A 110 -11.62 -3.11 -17.61
N LEU A 111 -10.74 -3.95 -18.16
CA LEU A 111 -9.72 -4.64 -17.40
C LEU A 111 -8.72 -3.68 -16.73
N GLU A 112 -8.41 -2.56 -17.37
CA GLU A 112 -7.47 -1.58 -16.84
C GLU A 112 -8.10 -0.81 -15.68
N GLU A 113 -9.37 -0.40 -15.81
CA GLU A 113 -10.12 0.22 -14.70
C GLU A 113 -10.26 -0.75 -13.52
N LEU A 114 -10.64 -2.00 -13.79
CA LEU A 114 -10.79 -3.04 -12.78
C LEU A 114 -9.48 -3.29 -12.03
N ALA A 115 -8.36 -3.41 -12.76
CA ALA A 115 -7.04 -3.62 -12.18
C ALA A 115 -6.62 -2.44 -11.30
N ASN A 116 -6.88 -1.20 -11.72
CA ASN A 116 -6.56 -0.01 -10.95
C ASN A 116 -7.38 0.06 -9.66
N ARG A 117 -8.69 -0.19 -9.72
CA ARG A 117 -9.57 -0.26 -8.54
C ARG A 117 -9.14 -1.37 -7.58
N TYR A 118 -8.90 -2.57 -8.11
CA TYR A 118 -8.41 -3.71 -7.33
C TYR A 118 -7.12 -3.36 -6.56
N PHE A 119 -6.13 -2.77 -7.24
CA PHE A 119 -4.85 -2.46 -6.63
C PHE A 119 -4.94 -1.32 -5.61
N GLN A 120 -5.78 -0.32 -5.85
CA GLN A 120 -6.05 0.73 -4.87
C GLN A 120 -6.64 0.14 -3.58
N SER A 121 -7.71 -0.65 -3.68
CA SER A 121 -8.34 -1.28 -2.52
C SER A 121 -7.40 -2.23 -1.78
N LEU A 122 -6.58 -3.00 -2.51
CA LEU A 122 -5.55 -3.86 -1.92
C LEU A 122 -4.52 -3.06 -1.11
N MET A 123 -3.94 -2.01 -1.69
CA MET A 123 -2.91 -1.23 -1.00
C MET A 123 -3.46 -0.41 0.16
N GLU A 124 -4.71 0.05 0.06
CA GLU A 124 -5.41 0.72 1.15
C GLU A 124 -5.66 -0.24 2.32
N GLY A 125 -6.23 -1.42 2.06
CA GLY A 125 -6.52 -2.39 3.10
C GLY A 125 -5.27 -2.92 3.80
N LEU A 126 -4.20 -3.18 3.05
CA LEU A 126 -2.93 -3.64 3.62
C LEU A 126 -2.19 -2.58 4.45
N ARG A 127 -2.64 -1.32 4.46
CA ARG A 127 -2.04 -0.25 5.27
C ARG A 127 -2.22 -0.47 6.77
N HIS A 128 -3.27 -1.19 7.15
CA HIS A 128 -3.54 -1.50 8.55
C HIS A 128 -2.64 -2.67 9.00
N ARG A 129 -2.50 -2.91 10.30
CA ARG A 129 -1.84 -4.15 10.75
C ARG A 129 -2.81 -5.31 10.54
N ALA A 130 -2.28 -6.49 10.22
CA ALA A 130 -3.07 -7.72 10.26
C ALA A 130 -3.66 -7.89 11.67
N THR A 131 -4.95 -8.24 11.73
CA THR A 131 -5.68 -8.48 12.99
C THR A 131 -5.64 -9.92 13.43
#